data_AF-A0A3C1RL41-F1
#
_entry.id   AF-A0A3C1RL41-F1
#
_cell.length_a   1.000
_cell.length_b   1.000
_cell.length_c   1.000
_cell.angle_alpha   90.00
_cell.angle_beta   90.00
_cell.angle_gamma   90.00
#
_symmetry.space_group_name_H-M   'P 1'
#
loop_
_entity.id
_entity.type
_entity.pdbx_description
1 polymer ?
#
loop_
_entity_poly.entity_id
_entity_poly.type
_entity_poly.pdbx_seq_one_letter_code
_entity_poly.pdbx_strand_id
1 'polypeptide(L)'
;MKLKIFEQNQHLKDLTPFELMAKDITILNGIVKGEPTYEKGRKAVAGYYLDKEQTNLAIQKIFSDELDENGFLKGLNILIKWFDIYENPVLIKRVYVPLSVSESAELVIKRRKRIIDYLKESGVRLGVKQHIDSLFSYYSNYQQSGITKNLLNSFIENGTEELKDAVLNENNEEIAGILNHILPNGATVKDSLLEEIA
;
A
#
# COMPACT_ATOMS: atom_id res chain seq x y z
N MET A 1 -10.14 8.22 31.69
CA MET A 1 -9.95 8.11 30.23
C MET A 1 -11.26 7.66 29.60
N LYS A 2 -11.74 8.29 28.53
CA LYS A 2 -13.01 7.93 27.85
C LYS A 2 -12.72 7.55 26.39
N LEU A 3 -12.29 6.32 26.15
CA LEU A 3 -12.06 5.83 24.79
C LEU A 3 -13.39 5.71 24.04
N LYS A 4 -13.40 6.04 22.74
CA LYS A 4 -14.58 5.82 21.85
C LYS A 4 -15.05 4.37 21.91
N ILE A 5 -14.10 3.43 21.91
CA ILE A 5 -14.37 1.99 21.89
C ILE A 5 -15.23 1.48 23.06
N PHE A 6 -15.27 2.20 24.18
CA PHE A 6 -16.05 1.83 25.35
C PHE A 6 -17.56 1.90 25.14
N GLU A 7 -18.03 2.62 24.10
CA GLU A 7 -19.45 2.68 23.75
C GLU A 7 -20.01 1.29 23.45
N GLN A 8 -19.29 0.51 22.66
CA GLN A 8 -19.68 -0.83 22.22
C GLN A 8 -18.99 -1.95 23.02
N ASN A 9 -17.97 -1.62 23.81
CA ASN A 9 -17.18 -2.57 24.59
C ASN A 9 -17.02 -2.11 26.04
N GLN A 10 -18.13 -1.98 26.78
CA GLN A 10 -18.14 -1.41 28.14
C GLN A 10 -17.26 -2.18 29.13
N HIS A 11 -17.12 -3.50 28.96
CA HIS A 11 -16.26 -4.37 29.79
C HIS A 11 -14.78 -3.97 29.75
N LEU A 12 -14.36 -3.17 28.78
CA LEU A 12 -12.99 -2.66 28.69
C LEU A 12 -12.73 -1.50 29.67
N LYS A 13 -13.75 -0.87 30.24
CA LYS A 13 -13.61 0.28 31.15
C LYS A 13 -12.83 -0.06 32.43
N ASP A 14 -12.88 -1.32 32.84
CA ASP A 14 -12.24 -1.79 34.07
C ASP A 14 -10.77 -2.20 33.85
N LEU A 15 -10.30 -2.19 32.60
CA LEU A 15 -8.94 -2.56 32.25
C LEU A 15 -7.98 -1.38 32.40
N THR A 16 -6.75 -1.68 32.78
CA THR A 16 -5.66 -0.72 32.78
C THR A 16 -5.29 -0.32 31.34
N PRO A 17 -4.65 0.86 31.13
CA PRO A 17 -4.12 1.25 29.82
C PRO A 17 -3.25 0.19 29.14
N PHE A 18 -2.43 -0.53 29.92
CA PHE A 18 -1.57 -1.59 29.41
C PHE A 18 -2.38 -2.78 28.88
N GLU A 19 -3.35 -3.25 29.66
CA GLU A 19 -4.23 -4.36 29.27
C GLU A 19 -5.07 -4.01 28.03
N LEU A 20 -5.56 -2.76 27.94
CA LEU A 20 -6.26 -2.25 26.76
C LEU A 20 -5.38 -2.32 25.51
N MET A 21 -4.16 -1.81 25.60
CA MET A 21 -3.19 -1.83 24.49
C MET A 21 -2.74 -3.26 24.12
N ALA A 22 -2.90 -4.24 25.01
CA ALA A 22 -2.60 -5.64 24.73
C ALA A 22 -3.74 -6.38 24.02
N LYS A 23 -4.97 -5.83 23.99
CA LYS A 23 -6.11 -6.49 23.35
C LYS A 23 -5.91 -6.65 21.85
N ASP A 24 -6.34 -7.80 21.35
CA ASP A 24 -6.54 -7.97 19.92
C ASP A 24 -7.74 -7.12 19.49
N ILE A 25 -7.50 -6.23 18.54
CA ILE A 25 -8.51 -5.30 18.04
C ILE A 25 -9.56 -6.04 17.19
N THR A 26 -9.20 -7.18 16.60
CA THR A 26 -10.07 -7.92 15.69
C THR A 26 -11.22 -8.65 16.37
N ILE A 27 -11.14 -8.84 17.69
CA ILE A 27 -12.16 -9.51 18.50
C ILE A 27 -13.11 -8.53 19.21
N LEU A 28 -12.93 -7.22 19.00
CA LEU A 28 -13.73 -6.20 19.64
C LEU A 28 -15.08 -6.05 18.94
N ASN A 29 -16.14 -5.93 19.73
CA ASN A 29 -17.50 -5.84 19.21
C ASN A 29 -17.77 -4.49 18.54
N GLY A 30 -18.53 -4.55 17.45
CA GLY A 30 -19.04 -3.38 16.73
C GLY A 30 -17.98 -2.57 15.96
N ILE A 31 -16.74 -3.06 15.91
CA ILE A 31 -15.70 -2.46 15.08
C ILE A 31 -15.90 -2.83 13.60
N VAL A 32 -15.92 -1.81 12.75
CA VAL A 32 -15.81 -1.92 11.30
C VAL A 32 -14.37 -1.61 10.89
N LYS A 33 -13.70 -2.56 10.23
CA LYS A 33 -12.38 -2.33 9.66
C LYS A 33 -12.53 -1.55 8.35
N GLY A 34 -11.93 -0.36 8.30
CA GLY A 34 -11.92 0.43 7.08
C GLY A 34 -10.94 -0.10 6.03
N GLU A 35 -11.09 0.40 4.81
CA GLU A 35 -10.13 0.09 3.75
C GLU A 35 -8.76 0.68 4.10
N PRO A 36 -7.67 -0.11 4.01
CA PRO A 36 -6.35 0.43 4.26
C PRO A 36 -5.93 1.39 3.16
N THR A 37 -5.15 2.41 3.52
CA THR A 37 -4.41 3.20 2.55
C THR A 37 -3.06 2.54 2.27
N TYR A 38 -2.59 2.71 1.04
CA TYR A 38 -1.31 2.17 0.59
C TYR A 38 -0.47 3.28 -0.02
N GLU A 39 0.85 3.17 0.15
CA GLU A 39 1.87 4.04 -0.45
C GLU A 39 2.84 3.12 -1.19
N LYS A 40 2.99 3.25 -2.51
CA LYS A 40 3.85 2.36 -3.32
C LYS A 40 3.64 0.87 -3.00
N GLY A 41 2.37 0.44 -2.95
CA GLY A 41 1.97 -0.93 -2.62
C GLY A 41 2.20 -1.38 -1.16
N ARG A 42 2.87 -0.57 -0.32
CA ARG A 42 2.99 -0.78 1.14
C ARG A 42 1.73 -0.29 1.82
N LYS A 43 1.15 -1.12 2.68
CA LYS A 43 0.06 -0.70 3.56
C LYS A 43 0.58 0.36 4.53
N ALA A 44 0.03 1.57 4.50
CA ALA A 44 0.50 2.71 5.30
C ALA A 44 -0.38 2.94 6.53
N VAL A 45 -1.72 2.90 6.35
CA VAL A 45 -2.68 3.13 7.45
C VAL A 45 -3.83 2.13 7.38
N ALA A 46 -4.35 1.74 8.53
CA ALA A 46 -5.63 1.05 8.64
C ALA A 46 -6.45 1.63 9.81
N GLY A 47 -7.66 2.08 9.52
CA GLY A 47 -8.62 2.57 10.51
C GLY A 47 -9.61 1.48 10.97
N TYR A 48 -10.08 1.63 12.20
CA TYR A 48 -11.12 0.82 12.81
C TYR A 48 -12.17 1.77 13.40
N TYR A 49 -13.40 1.62 12.94
CA TYR A 49 -14.50 2.57 13.09
C TYR A 49 -15.65 1.95 13.89
N LEU A 50 -16.47 2.79 14.52
CA LEU A 50 -17.67 2.35 15.25
C LEU A 50 -18.94 2.31 14.39
N ASP A 51 -18.84 2.78 13.15
CA ASP A 51 -19.91 2.94 12.18
C ASP A 51 -19.51 2.35 10.82
N LYS A 52 -20.50 2.04 9.98
CA LYS A 52 -20.26 1.44 8.65
C LYS A 52 -19.81 2.48 7.63
N GLU A 53 -20.16 3.73 7.87
CA GLU A 53 -19.85 4.89 7.06
C GLU A 53 -18.37 5.31 7.19
N GLN A 54 -17.62 4.70 8.13
CA GLN A 54 -16.20 4.94 8.39
C GLN A 54 -15.88 6.39 8.78
N THR A 55 -16.77 7.00 9.54
CA THR A 55 -16.66 8.39 10.00
C THR A 55 -16.19 8.51 11.46
N ASN A 56 -16.49 7.52 12.30
CA ASN A 56 -16.19 7.51 13.73
C ASN A 56 -14.97 6.62 14.04
N LEU A 57 -13.77 7.15 13.79
CA LEU A 57 -12.51 6.45 14.03
C LEU A 57 -12.28 6.20 15.53
N ALA A 58 -12.14 4.94 15.93
CA ALA A 58 -11.82 4.54 17.29
C ALA A 58 -10.35 4.12 17.46
N ILE A 59 -9.78 3.44 16.47
CA ILE A 59 -8.40 2.94 16.52
C ILE A 59 -7.74 3.09 15.15
N GLN A 60 -6.48 3.53 15.11
CA GLN A 60 -5.69 3.65 13.90
C GLN A 60 -4.40 2.83 14.05
N LYS A 61 -4.05 2.07 13.01
CA LYS A 61 -2.73 1.47 12.84
C LYS A 61 -1.99 2.21 11.74
N ILE A 62 -0.79 2.68 12.03
CA ILE A 62 0.15 3.25 11.06
C ILE A 62 1.32 2.28 10.95
N PHE A 63 1.70 1.94 9.74
CA PHE A 63 2.74 0.97 9.42
C PHE A 63 3.91 1.70 8.78
N SER A 64 5.12 1.42 9.25
CA SER A 64 6.35 1.90 8.63
C SER A 64 7.37 0.77 8.56
N ASP A 65 8.25 0.87 7.58
CA ASP A 65 9.30 -0.11 7.40
C ASP A 65 10.42 0.10 8.41
N GLU A 66 11.05 -1.00 8.78
CA GLU A 66 12.32 -1.01 9.48
C GLU A 66 13.34 -1.64 8.52
N LEU A 67 14.38 -0.88 8.16
CA LEU A 67 15.45 -1.31 7.26
C LEU A 67 16.71 -1.67 8.05
N ASP A 68 17.52 -2.59 7.52
CA ASP A 68 18.87 -2.82 8.01
C ASP A 68 19.85 -1.76 7.48
N GLU A 69 21.12 -1.88 7.86
CA GLU A 69 22.19 -0.97 7.45
C GLU A 69 22.46 -0.94 5.94
N ASN A 70 22.03 -1.99 5.22
CA ASN A 70 22.18 -2.12 3.77
C ASN A 70 20.89 -1.73 3.02
N GLY A 71 19.85 -1.29 3.73
CA GLY A 71 18.57 -0.89 3.16
C GLY A 71 17.59 -2.04 2.93
N PHE A 72 17.87 -3.27 3.38
CA PHE A 72 16.92 -4.37 3.26
C PHE A 72 15.85 -4.29 4.36
N LEU A 73 14.62 -4.63 3.99
CA LEU A 73 13.51 -4.70 4.93
C LEU A 73 13.77 -5.81 5.96
N LYS A 74 13.95 -5.44 7.24
CA LYS A 74 14.16 -6.37 8.36
C LYS A 74 12.96 -6.47 9.30
N GLY A 75 11.99 -5.59 9.18
CA GLY A 75 10.79 -5.62 10.03
C GLY A 75 9.77 -4.54 9.71
N LEU A 76 8.68 -4.55 10.47
CA LEU A 76 7.63 -3.55 10.41
C LEU A 76 7.46 -2.91 11.78
N ASN A 77 7.46 -1.58 11.81
CA ASN A 77 7.04 -0.79 12.95
C ASN A 77 5.56 -0.46 12.80
N ILE A 78 4.76 -0.83 13.80
CA ILE A 78 3.31 -0.58 13.83
C ILE A 78 3.01 0.35 15.00
N LEU A 79 2.54 1.56 14.70
CA LEU A 79 2.02 2.50 15.68
C LEU A 79 0.51 2.34 15.78
N ILE A 80 0.01 1.95 16.95
CA ILE A 80 -1.40 1.78 17.23
C ILE A 80 -1.86 2.94 18.11
N LYS A 81 -2.80 3.74 17.61
CA LYS A 81 -3.41 4.87 18.33
C LYS A 81 -4.86 4.53 18.67
N TRP A 82 -5.24 4.72 19.92
CA TRP A 82 -6.64 4.63 20.37
C TRP A 82 -7.16 6.03 20.68
N PHE A 83 -8.36 6.32 20.18
CA PHE A 83 -8.95 7.64 20.23
C PHE A 83 -9.98 7.75 21.37
N ASP A 84 -9.97 8.90 22.04
CA ASP A 84 -11.02 9.28 22.97
C ASP A 84 -12.25 9.85 22.23
N ILE A 85 -13.33 10.08 22.98
CA ILE A 85 -14.58 10.66 22.47
C ILE A 85 -14.42 12.07 21.87
N TYR A 86 -13.27 12.72 22.07
CA TYR A 86 -12.93 14.04 21.53
C TYR A 86 -11.96 13.94 20.35
N GLU A 87 -11.76 12.73 19.81
CA GLU A 87 -10.91 12.45 18.64
C GLU A 87 -9.42 12.67 18.88
N ASN A 88 -8.99 12.65 20.14
CA ASN A 88 -7.59 12.73 20.49
C ASN A 88 -6.99 11.32 20.68
N PRO A 89 -5.78 11.05 20.15
CA PRO A 89 -5.08 9.81 20.43
C PRO A 89 -4.56 9.84 21.87
N VAL A 90 -5.16 9.02 22.75
CA VAL A 90 -4.84 9.00 24.18
C VAL A 90 -4.07 7.76 24.64
N LEU A 91 -4.14 6.67 23.87
CA LEU A 91 -3.25 5.52 24.06
C LEU A 91 -2.48 5.24 22.78
N ILE A 92 -1.16 5.13 22.91
CA ILE A 92 -0.25 4.93 21.79
C ILE A 92 0.67 3.76 22.12
N LYS A 93 0.61 2.72 21.29
CA LYS A 93 1.47 1.54 21.38
C LYS A 93 2.34 1.45 20.13
N ARG A 94 3.63 1.16 20.32
CA ARG A 94 4.53 0.76 19.23
C ARG A 94 4.75 -0.74 19.31
N VAL A 95 4.61 -1.42 18.18
CA VAL A 95 4.87 -2.85 18.03
C VAL A 95 5.88 -3.02 16.92
N TYR A 96 6.97 -3.71 17.20
CA TYR A 96 7.92 -4.14 16.19
C TYR A 96 7.62 -5.59 15.82
N VAL A 97 7.53 -5.85 14.52
CA VAL A 97 7.36 -7.20 13.97
C VAL A 97 8.62 -7.51 13.17
N PRO A 98 9.55 -8.34 13.68
CA PRO A 98 10.71 -8.77 12.92
C PRO A 98 10.25 -9.61 11.73
N LEU A 99 10.97 -9.51 10.62
CA LEU A 99 10.77 -10.36 9.45
C LEU A 99 12.01 -11.21 9.23
N SER A 100 11.81 -12.49 8.93
CA SER A 100 12.84 -13.32 8.32
C SER A 100 13.16 -12.84 6.90
N VAL A 101 14.28 -13.31 6.35
CA VAL A 101 14.70 -12.98 4.97
C VAL A 101 13.63 -13.40 3.96
N SER A 102 13.01 -14.57 4.12
CA SER A 102 11.95 -15.03 3.20
C SER A 102 10.69 -14.18 3.31
N GLU A 103 10.25 -13.85 4.52
CA GLU A 103 9.08 -12.98 4.72
C GLU A 103 9.31 -11.59 4.15
N SER A 104 10.52 -11.05 4.31
CA SER A 104 10.93 -9.78 3.71
C SER A 104 10.81 -9.82 2.19
N ALA A 105 11.41 -10.83 1.54
CA ALA A 105 11.36 -11.00 0.09
C ALA A 105 9.92 -11.14 -0.42
N GLU A 106 9.11 -12.01 0.20
CA GLU A 106 7.69 -12.17 -0.16
C GLU A 106 6.91 -10.87 -0.03
N LEU A 107 7.16 -10.10 1.03
CA LEU A 107 6.44 -8.86 1.29
C LEU A 107 6.80 -7.80 0.24
N VAL A 108 8.07 -7.71 -0.15
CA VAL A 108 8.53 -6.82 -1.23
C VAL A 108 7.94 -7.23 -2.58
N ILE A 109 7.87 -8.52 -2.91
CA ILE A 109 7.16 -9.03 -4.11
C ILE A 109 5.68 -8.64 -4.08
N LYS A 110 4.99 -8.89 -2.96
CA LYS A 110 3.57 -8.54 -2.77
C LYS A 110 3.32 -7.05 -2.94
N ARG A 111 4.24 -6.17 -2.50
CA ARG A 111 4.14 -4.71 -2.71
C ARG A 111 4.21 -4.35 -4.17
N ARG A 112 5.22 -4.83 -4.89
CA ARG A 112 5.40 -4.55 -6.33
C ARG A 112 4.22 -5.06 -7.15
N LYS A 113 3.68 -6.22 -6.81
CA LYS A 113 2.42 -6.71 -7.41
C LYS A 113 1.26 -5.75 -7.17
N ARG A 114 1.07 -5.26 -5.93
CA ARG A 114 0.02 -4.27 -5.63
C ARG A 114 0.20 -2.96 -6.39
N ILE A 115 1.43 -2.50 -6.61
CA ILE A 115 1.70 -1.32 -7.43
C ILE A 115 1.12 -1.52 -8.84
N ILE A 116 1.44 -2.65 -9.48
CA ILE A 116 0.91 -3.00 -10.81
C ILE A 116 -0.62 -3.12 -10.80
N ASP A 117 -1.20 -3.76 -9.78
CA ASP A 117 -2.64 -3.89 -9.66
C ASP A 117 -3.34 -2.52 -9.46
N TYR A 118 -2.74 -1.61 -8.70
CA TYR A 118 -3.25 -0.24 -8.54
C TYR A 118 -3.17 0.57 -9.82
N LEU A 119 -2.11 0.43 -10.60
CA LEU A 119 -2.00 1.11 -11.91
C LEU A 119 -3.12 0.65 -12.86
N LYS A 120 -3.46 -0.65 -12.88
CA LYS A 120 -4.60 -1.17 -13.66
C LYS A 120 -5.93 -0.58 -13.20
N GLU A 121 -6.19 -0.62 -11.90
CA GLU A 121 -7.43 -0.12 -11.31
C GLU A 121 -7.58 1.40 -11.52
N SER A 122 -6.50 2.16 -11.34
CA SER A 122 -6.46 3.59 -11.63
C SER A 122 -6.76 3.87 -13.10
N GLY A 123 -6.23 3.07 -14.03
CA GLY A 123 -6.55 3.16 -15.45
C GLY A 123 -8.05 2.99 -15.74
N VAL A 124 -8.71 2.05 -15.05
CA VAL A 124 -10.17 1.86 -15.15
C VAL A 124 -10.91 3.11 -14.68
N ARG A 125 -10.57 3.62 -13.49
CA ARG A 125 -11.24 4.77 -12.87
C ARG A 125 -11.06 6.06 -13.68
N LEU A 126 -9.91 6.23 -14.31
CA LEU A 126 -9.59 7.40 -15.13
C LEU A 126 -10.09 7.27 -16.59
N GLY A 127 -10.71 6.15 -16.96
CA GLY A 127 -11.22 5.92 -18.32
C GLY A 127 -10.13 5.63 -19.36
N VAL A 128 -8.91 5.34 -18.93
CA VAL A 128 -7.74 5.06 -19.78
C VAL A 128 -7.32 3.59 -19.74
N LYS A 129 -8.24 2.69 -19.35
CA LYS A 129 -7.98 1.24 -19.22
C LYS A 129 -7.28 0.65 -20.44
N GLN A 130 -7.76 0.96 -21.65
CA GLN A 130 -7.18 0.45 -22.89
C GLN A 130 -5.70 0.82 -23.05
N HIS A 131 -5.32 2.03 -22.61
CA HIS A 131 -3.95 2.51 -22.66
C HIS A 131 -3.05 1.73 -21.69
N ILE A 132 -3.52 1.52 -20.46
CA ILE A 132 -2.80 0.72 -19.46
C ILE A 132 -2.69 -0.74 -19.87
N ASP A 133 -3.75 -1.34 -20.42
CA ASP A 133 -3.73 -2.72 -20.90
C ASP A 133 -2.74 -2.89 -22.06
N SER A 134 -2.72 -1.98 -23.03
CA SER A 134 -1.76 -2.00 -24.14
C SER A 134 -0.32 -1.86 -23.65
N LEU A 135 -0.04 -0.92 -22.74
CA LEU A 135 1.28 -0.77 -22.12
C LEU A 135 1.71 -2.07 -21.43
N PHE A 136 0.82 -2.66 -20.63
CA PHE A 136 1.18 -3.83 -19.84
C PHE A 136 1.31 -5.09 -20.70
N SER A 137 0.51 -5.22 -21.76
CA SER A 137 0.69 -6.25 -22.77
C SER A 137 2.04 -6.13 -23.47
N TYR A 138 2.40 -4.90 -23.87
CA TYR A 138 3.68 -4.62 -24.51
C TYR A 138 4.86 -4.95 -23.60
N TYR A 139 4.89 -4.43 -22.36
CA TYR A 139 5.99 -4.69 -21.43
C TYR A 139 6.03 -6.12 -20.88
N SER A 140 4.92 -6.88 -20.96
CA SER A 140 4.91 -8.32 -20.67
C SER A 140 5.57 -9.14 -21.78
N ASN A 141 5.65 -8.61 -22.99
CA ASN A 141 6.16 -9.28 -24.19
C ASN A 141 7.27 -8.46 -24.85
N TYR A 142 8.04 -7.72 -24.05
CA TYR A 142 9.04 -6.78 -24.54
C TYR A 142 10.17 -7.51 -25.28
N GLN A 143 10.45 -7.13 -26.52
CA GLN A 143 11.51 -7.76 -27.31
C GLN A 143 12.80 -6.96 -27.20
N GLN A 144 13.85 -7.59 -26.67
CA GLN A 144 15.19 -7.03 -26.61
C GLN A 144 16.17 -8.01 -27.26
N SER A 145 16.84 -7.57 -28.34
CA SER A 145 17.85 -8.38 -29.05
C SER A 145 17.35 -9.77 -29.49
N GLY A 146 16.08 -9.85 -29.92
CA GLY A 146 15.46 -11.10 -30.36
C GLY A 146 14.96 -12.01 -29.23
N ILE A 147 15.07 -11.59 -27.97
CA ILE A 147 14.58 -12.31 -26.80
C ILE A 147 13.35 -11.60 -26.25
N THR A 148 12.27 -12.35 -26.04
CA THR A 148 11.08 -11.84 -25.34
C THR A 148 11.33 -11.86 -23.83
N LYS A 149 11.18 -10.70 -23.20
CA LYS A 149 11.27 -10.50 -21.75
C LYS A 149 9.92 -10.01 -21.22
N ASN A 150 9.56 -10.49 -20.03
CA ASN A 150 8.43 -9.96 -19.28
C ASN A 150 8.93 -8.97 -18.24
N LEU A 151 9.02 -7.70 -18.61
CA LEU A 151 9.59 -6.65 -17.76
C LEU A 151 8.72 -6.36 -16.54
N LEU A 152 7.39 -6.54 -16.65
CA LEU A 152 6.48 -6.44 -15.51
C LEU A 152 6.76 -7.53 -14.47
N ASN A 153 6.93 -8.77 -14.90
CA ASN A 153 7.25 -9.87 -14.00
C ASN A 153 8.66 -9.74 -13.43
N SER A 154 9.64 -9.31 -14.24
CA SER A 154 10.99 -9.00 -13.75
C SER A 154 10.97 -7.93 -12.66
N PHE A 155 10.18 -6.86 -12.84
CA PHE A 155 9.97 -5.87 -11.80
C PHE A 155 9.31 -6.48 -10.56
N ILE A 156 8.22 -7.23 -10.70
CA ILE A 156 7.49 -7.82 -9.55
C ILE A 156 8.34 -8.79 -8.74
N GLU A 157 9.10 -9.66 -9.40
CA GLU A 157 9.89 -10.70 -8.74
C GLU A 157 11.22 -10.14 -8.24
N ASN A 158 11.95 -9.40 -9.09
CA ASN A 158 13.36 -9.06 -8.86
C ASN A 158 13.63 -7.57 -8.66
N GLY A 159 12.72 -6.68 -9.09
CA GLY A 159 12.82 -5.25 -8.78
C GLY A 159 13.84 -4.57 -9.67
N THR A 160 14.02 -5.16 -10.85
CA THR A 160 14.97 -4.70 -11.86
C THR A 160 14.54 -3.35 -12.43
N GLU A 161 15.51 -2.47 -12.65
CA GLU A 161 15.30 -1.19 -13.32
C GLU A 161 14.93 -1.36 -14.82
N GLU A 162 15.01 -2.57 -15.39
CA GLU A 162 14.73 -2.84 -16.82
C GLU A 162 13.39 -2.27 -17.29
N LEU A 163 12.33 -2.36 -16.48
CA LEU A 163 11.01 -1.80 -16.82
C LEU A 163 11.07 -0.27 -16.89
N LYS A 164 11.69 0.36 -15.90
CA LYS A 164 11.85 1.81 -15.82
C LYS A 164 12.70 2.32 -16.97
N ASP A 165 13.80 1.65 -17.28
CA ASP A 165 14.68 1.98 -18.40
C ASP A 165 13.96 1.85 -19.74
N ALA A 166 13.14 0.80 -19.92
CA ALA A 166 12.33 0.62 -21.12
C ALA A 166 11.29 1.75 -21.28
N VAL A 167 10.62 2.14 -20.20
CA VAL A 167 9.66 3.26 -20.18
C VAL A 167 10.34 4.61 -20.47
N LEU A 168 11.54 4.82 -19.93
CA LEU A 168 12.30 6.06 -20.14
C LEU A 168 12.75 6.21 -21.60
N ASN A 169 13.19 5.10 -22.22
CA ASN A 169 13.81 5.06 -23.53
C ASN A 169 12.92 4.44 -24.63
N GLU A 170 11.59 4.54 -24.47
CA GLU A 170 10.65 3.96 -25.44
C GLU A 170 10.79 4.63 -26.82
N ASN A 171 10.95 3.80 -27.85
CA ASN A 171 11.12 4.23 -29.24
C ASN A 171 9.96 3.80 -30.15
N ASN A 172 9.07 2.91 -29.68
CA ASN A 172 7.85 2.56 -30.37
C ASN A 172 6.87 3.74 -30.31
N GLU A 173 6.51 4.29 -31.48
CA GLU A 173 5.65 5.49 -31.56
C GLU A 173 4.27 5.29 -30.94
N GLU A 174 3.67 4.11 -31.07
CA GLU A 174 2.36 3.81 -30.49
C GLU A 174 2.44 3.82 -28.95
N ILE A 175 3.44 3.13 -28.40
CA ILE A 175 3.66 3.06 -26.96
C ILE A 175 4.07 4.41 -26.39
N ALA A 176 4.93 5.15 -27.08
CA ALA A 176 5.32 6.51 -26.72
C ALA A 176 4.10 7.45 -26.71
N GLY A 177 3.19 7.30 -27.67
CA GLY A 177 1.92 8.03 -27.71
C GLY A 177 1.06 7.77 -26.47
N ILE A 178 0.99 6.51 -26.03
CA ILE A 178 0.28 6.15 -24.80
C ILE A 178 0.98 6.72 -23.56
N LEU A 179 2.30 6.58 -23.46
CA LEU A 179 3.10 7.09 -22.35
C LEU A 179 2.96 8.60 -22.17
N ASN A 180 2.89 9.35 -23.28
CA ASN A 180 2.74 10.80 -23.28
C ASN A 180 1.28 11.28 -23.14
N HIS A 181 0.31 10.37 -23.00
CA HIS A 181 -1.08 10.75 -22.77
C HIS A 181 -1.22 11.51 -21.43
N ILE A 182 -1.90 12.66 -21.47
CA ILE A 182 -2.10 13.52 -20.30
C ILE A 182 -3.32 13.06 -19.53
N LEU A 183 -3.13 12.76 -18.25
CA LEU A 183 -4.18 12.38 -17.31
C LEU A 183 -4.94 13.60 -16.78
N PRO A 184 -6.12 13.41 -16.15
CA PRO A 184 -6.92 14.52 -15.62
C PRO A 184 -6.22 15.41 -14.59
N ASN A 185 -5.18 14.91 -13.92
CA ASN A 185 -4.35 15.66 -12.97
C ASN A 185 -3.20 16.44 -13.65
N GLY A 186 -3.08 16.40 -14.98
CA GLY A 186 -2.04 17.07 -15.75
C GLY A 186 -0.72 16.31 -15.87
N ALA A 187 -0.55 15.19 -15.15
CA ALA A 187 0.62 14.32 -15.30
C ALA A 187 0.48 13.44 -16.54
N THR A 188 1.60 12.96 -17.08
CA THR A 188 1.54 11.94 -18.14
C THR A 188 1.36 10.53 -17.55
N VAL A 189 0.92 9.58 -18.37
CA VAL A 189 0.93 8.15 -18.01
C VAL A 189 2.36 7.70 -17.66
N LYS A 190 3.37 8.20 -18.37
CA LYS A 190 4.78 7.96 -18.09
C LYS A 190 5.17 8.41 -16.68
N ASP A 191 4.83 9.64 -16.32
CA ASP A 191 5.16 10.19 -14.99
C ASP A 191 4.52 9.35 -13.88
N SER A 192 3.23 9.03 -14.04
CA SER A 192 2.48 8.24 -13.05
C SER A 192 3.01 6.81 -12.91
N LEU A 193 3.40 6.18 -14.03
CA LEU A 193 4.01 4.86 -14.02
C LEU A 193 5.38 4.90 -13.31
N LEU A 194 6.23 5.86 -13.68
CA LEU A 194 7.58 6.01 -13.11
C LEU A 194 7.56 6.38 -11.63
N GLU A 195 6.63 7.23 -11.18
CA GLU A 195 6.48 7.57 -9.76
C GLU A 195 6.25 6.33 -8.89
N GLU A 196 5.46 5.39 -9.41
CA GLU A 196 5.08 4.17 -8.71
C GLU A 196 6.16 3.08 -8.75
N ILE A 197 6.88 2.93 -9.87
CA ILE A 197 7.89 1.87 -10.04
C ILE A 197 9.32 2.29 -9.67
N ALA A 198 9.57 3.57 -9.39
CA ALA A 198 10.88 4.12 -9.00
C ALA A 198 11.13 4.13 -7.48
#